data_AF-A0A524Q2Q1-F1
#
_entry.id   AF-A0A524Q2Q1-F1
#
_cell.length_a   1.000
_cell.length_b   1.000
_cell.length_c   1.000
_cell.angle_alpha   90.00
_cell.angle_beta   90.00
_cell.angle_gamma   90.00
#
_symmetry.space_group_name_H-M   'P 1'
#
loop_
_entity.id
_entity.type
_entity.pdbx_description
1 polymer ?
#
loop_
_entity_poly.entity_id
_entity_poly.type
_entity_poly.pdbx_seq_one_letter_code
_entity_poly.pdbx_strand_id
1 'polypeptide(L)'
;MSKIYTSIQKAIEKSRQLQSVVPPTAKPRAQHQESSSETRQAETSGSGIFRLFQTAQTDKQVMEENRVVSEIDDESAIAAYKIMRTRVLQRMRSNNWRTLLVTSAGPGEGKTLTASNLALSISRDVNQSVLLVDLDFKRSRVAEY
;
A
#
# COMPACT_ATOMS: atom_id res chain seq x y z
N MET A 1 32.92 -34.03 -6.90
CA MET A 1 31.56 -34.23 -6.32
C MET A 1 31.29 -33.08 -5.36
N SER A 2 30.15 -32.39 -5.48
CA SER A 2 29.96 -31.05 -4.89
C SER A 2 29.50 -31.04 -3.43
N LYS A 3 30.07 -30.14 -2.60
CA LYS A 3 29.70 -29.91 -1.19
C LYS A 3 28.22 -29.57 -0.99
N ILE A 4 27.55 -29.03 -2.01
CA ILE A 4 26.13 -28.64 -1.96
C ILE A 4 25.23 -29.87 -1.78
N TYR A 5 25.57 -31.02 -2.40
CA TYR A 5 24.74 -32.22 -2.36
C TYR A 5 24.65 -32.82 -0.96
N THR A 6 25.77 -32.82 -0.22
CA THR A 6 25.85 -33.34 1.15
C THR A 6 24.96 -32.57 2.13
N SER A 7 24.88 -31.25 1.99
CA SER A 7 24.05 -30.38 2.83
C SER A 7 22.55 -30.67 2.66
N ILE A 8 22.11 -30.93 1.42
CA ILE A 8 20.71 -31.22 1.09
C ILE A 8 20.30 -32.58 1.68
N GLN A 9 21.10 -33.62 1.49
CA GLN A 9 20.81 -34.96 2.01
C GLN A 9 20.70 -34.96 3.56
N LYS A 10 21.62 -34.25 4.23
CA LYS A 10 21.63 -34.13 5.69
C LYS A 10 20.40 -33.38 6.26
N ALA A 11 19.80 -32.47 5.48
CA ALA A 11 18.55 -31.80 5.85
C ALA A 11 17.34 -32.75 5.73
N ILE A 12 17.24 -33.49 4.62
CA ILE A 12 16.16 -34.45 4.35
C ILE A 12 16.11 -35.54 5.44
N GLU A 13 17.26 -36.09 5.81
CA GLU A 13 17.35 -37.15 6.82
C GLU A 13 16.90 -36.67 8.21
N LYS A 14 17.25 -35.43 8.59
CA LYS A 14 16.82 -34.82 9.86
C LYS A 14 15.30 -34.61 9.93
N SER A 15 14.65 -34.23 8.82
CA SER A 15 13.18 -34.16 8.77
C SER A 15 12.50 -35.52 8.90
N ARG A 16 13.15 -36.59 8.41
CA ARG A 16 12.60 -37.95 8.43
C ARG A 16 12.57 -38.56 9.84
N GLN A 17 13.56 -38.24 10.66
CA GLN A 17 13.64 -38.68 12.06
C GLN A 17 12.60 -38.02 12.99
N LEU A 18 12.05 -36.86 12.61
CA LEU A 18 11.05 -36.14 13.40
C LEU A 18 9.60 -36.59 13.10
N GLN A 19 9.37 -37.48 12.13
CA GLN A 19 8.03 -37.89 11.68
C GLN A 19 7.58 -39.29 12.15
N SER A 20 8.39 -40.02 12.92
CA SER A 20 8.14 -41.44 13.24
C SER A 20 7.46 -41.72 14.60
N VAL A 21 6.47 -40.91 15.01
CA VAL A 21 5.63 -41.17 16.20
C VAL A 21 4.15 -40.80 15.91
N VAL A 22 3.32 -41.78 15.52
CA VAL A 22 1.94 -41.63 14.97
C VAL A 22 1.16 -42.98 15.05
N PRO A 23 -0.19 -43.06 14.87
CA PRO A 23 -1.34 -42.33 15.43
C PRO A 23 -2.01 -43.23 16.54
N PRO A 24 -3.28 -43.78 16.54
CA PRO A 24 -4.56 -43.57 15.78
C PRO A 24 -5.38 -42.39 16.37
N THR A 25 -6.68 -42.10 16.13
CA THR A 25 -7.86 -42.64 15.39
C THR A 25 -8.45 -41.50 14.52
N ALA A 26 -8.72 -41.61 13.19
CA ALA A 26 -9.77 -42.37 12.47
C ALA A 26 -11.21 -41.90 12.86
N LYS A 27 -12.09 -41.35 11.98
CA LYS A 27 -12.47 -41.74 10.59
C LYS A 27 -13.09 -40.55 9.74
N PRO A 28 -13.44 -40.74 8.43
CA PRO A 28 -13.55 -39.66 7.42
C PRO A 28 -14.97 -39.40 6.86
N ARG A 29 -15.15 -38.34 6.03
CA ARG A 29 -15.70 -38.40 4.63
C ARG A 29 -15.73 -37.00 3.97
N ALA A 30 -15.65 -36.94 2.64
CA ALA A 30 -15.65 -35.73 1.82
C ALA A 30 -17.04 -35.12 1.57
N GLN A 31 -17.13 -33.80 1.34
CA GLN A 31 -17.58 -33.21 0.05
C GLN A 31 -17.49 -31.66 0.00
N HIS A 32 -17.57 -31.13 -1.22
CA HIS A 32 -17.62 -29.70 -1.60
C HIS A 32 -18.58 -28.85 -0.77
N GLN A 33 -18.21 -27.58 -0.54
CA GLN A 33 -19.06 -26.44 -0.92
C GLN A 33 -18.26 -25.13 -1.02
N GLU A 34 -18.18 -24.58 -2.23
CA GLU A 34 -17.97 -23.14 -2.43
C GLU A 34 -19.33 -22.43 -2.26
N SER A 35 -19.39 -21.44 -1.37
CA SER A 35 -20.46 -20.43 -1.25
C SER A 35 -20.05 -19.48 -0.11
N SER A 36 -19.48 -18.29 -0.35
CA SER A 36 -20.17 -17.05 -0.77
C SER A 36 -21.17 -16.49 0.25
N SER A 37 -20.65 -15.96 1.35
CA SER A 37 -21.26 -14.98 2.27
C SER A 37 -20.17 -14.54 3.28
N GLU A 38 -19.95 -13.27 3.62
CA GLU A 38 -20.58 -12.01 3.25
C GLU A 38 -19.53 -10.90 3.14
N THR A 39 -19.89 -9.85 2.40
CA THR A 39 -19.19 -8.57 2.31
C THR A 39 -18.89 -8.01 3.71
N ARG A 40 -17.63 -8.10 4.15
CA ARG A 40 -17.13 -7.22 5.20
C ARG A 40 -17.06 -5.81 4.62
N GLN A 41 -18.16 -5.08 4.75
CA GLN A 41 -18.21 -3.65 4.45
C GLN A 41 -17.08 -2.99 5.25
N ALA A 42 -16.15 -2.35 4.54
CA ALA A 42 -15.02 -1.71 5.19
C ALA A 42 -15.51 -0.44 5.88
N GLU A 43 -15.82 -0.55 7.18
CA GLU A 43 -15.99 0.59 8.09
C GLU A 43 -14.67 1.35 8.21
N THR A 44 -14.30 2.05 7.15
CA THR A 44 -13.06 2.82 7.02
C THR A 44 -13.22 4.18 7.69
N SER A 45 -13.82 4.19 8.89
CA SER A 45 -13.82 5.34 9.78
C SER A 45 -12.42 5.48 10.37
N GLY A 46 -11.68 6.47 9.88
CA GLY A 46 -10.25 6.64 10.17
C GLY A 46 -9.87 6.52 11.65
N SER A 47 -8.68 6.04 11.94
CA SER A 47 -8.20 5.91 13.32
C SER A 47 -7.82 7.28 13.92
N GLY A 48 -7.98 7.45 15.23
CA GLY A 48 -7.57 8.66 15.95
C GLY A 48 -8.16 9.96 15.37
N ILE A 49 -7.27 10.93 15.09
CA ILE A 49 -7.64 12.27 14.62
C ILE A 49 -8.39 12.30 13.28
N PHE A 50 -8.31 11.25 12.48
CA PHE A 50 -8.91 11.25 11.14
C PHE A 50 -10.44 11.25 11.16
N ARG A 51 -11.07 10.91 12.29
CA ARG A 51 -12.53 11.03 12.51
C ARG A 51 -13.03 12.48 12.59
N LEU A 52 -12.12 13.44 12.73
CA LEU A 52 -12.46 14.87 12.78
C LEU A 52 -12.66 15.48 11.40
N PHE A 53 -12.31 14.77 10.32
CA PHE A 53 -12.48 15.22 8.94
C PHE A 53 -13.71 14.56 8.31
N GLN A 54 -14.41 15.32 7.46
CA GLN A 54 -15.48 14.78 6.64
C GLN A 54 -14.91 13.94 5.51
N THR A 55 -15.52 12.78 5.24
CA THR A 55 -15.22 11.99 4.04
C THR A 55 -15.85 12.68 2.82
N ALA A 56 -15.05 13.03 1.83
CA ALA A 56 -15.54 13.42 0.51
C ALA A 56 -15.86 12.17 -0.32
N GLN A 57 -16.90 12.23 -1.16
CA GLN A 57 -17.04 11.28 -2.27
C GLN A 57 -16.16 11.75 -3.43
N THR A 58 -15.45 10.80 -4.06
CA THR A 58 -14.57 11.06 -5.19
C THR A 58 -15.19 10.54 -6.48
N ASP A 59 -15.20 11.35 -7.53
CA ASP A 59 -15.65 10.93 -8.85
C ASP A 59 -14.49 10.26 -9.59
N LYS A 60 -14.69 9.00 -10.03
CA LYS A 60 -13.65 8.23 -10.71
C LYS A 60 -13.18 8.91 -12.00
N GLN A 61 -14.09 9.49 -12.79
CA GLN A 61 -13.73 10.13 -14.05
C GLN A 61 -12.85 11.36 -13.79
N VAL A 62 -13.21 12.18 -12.79
CA VAL A 62 -12.41 13.35 -12.38
C VAL A 62 -11.01 12.93 -11.91
N MET A 63 -10.91 11.84 -11.14
CA MET A 63 -9.63 11.29 -10.69
C MET A 63 -8.77 10.75 -11.86
N GLU A 64 -9.39 10.11 -12.85
CA GLU A 64 -8.71 9.60 -14.05
C GLU A 64 -8.20 10.75 -14.94
N GLU A 65 -9.04 11.73 -15.23
CA GLU A 65 -8.69 12.96 -15.98
C GLU A 65 -7.54 13.72 -15.29
N ASN A 66 -7.58 13.82 -13.96
CA ASN A 66 -6.52 14.41 -13.13
C ASN A 66 -5.34 13.46 -12.84
N ARG A 67 -5.29 12.26 -13.44
CA ARG A 67 -4.16 11.31 -13.36
C ARG A 67 -3.81 10.86 -11.94
N VAL A 68 -4.81 10.57 -11.12
CA VAL A 68 -4.62 10.03 -9.78
C VAL A 68 -4.25 8.55 -9.84
N VAL A 69 -3.16 8.11 -9.20
CA VAL A 69 -2.61 6.72 -9.32
C VAL A 69 -3.45 5.61 -8.65
N SER A 70 -4.70 5.86 -8.27
CA SER A 70 -5.68 4.79 -8.03
C SER A 70 -6.54 4.48 -9.25
N GLU A 71 -6.82 5.48 -10.11
CA GLU A 71 -7.80 5.36 -11.20
C GLU A 71 -7.19 5.30 -12.61
N ILE A 72 -5.86 5.35 -12.74
CA ILE A 72 -5.17 5.22 -14.04
C ILE A 72 -4.44 3.88 -14.20
N ASP A 73 -4.48 3.32 -15.41
CA ASP A 73 -3.78 2.08 -15.79
C ASP A 73 -2.33 2.30 -16.26
N ASP A 74 -1.69 3.40 -15.86
CA ASP A 74 -0.27 3.68 -16.18
C ASP A 74 0.66 3.00 -15.15
N GLU A 75 1.09 1.77 -15.46
CA GLU A 75 2.05 1.01 -14.66
C GLU A 75 3.35 1.78 -14.38
N SER A 76 3.80 2.61 -15.34
CA SER A 76 5.06 3.36 -15.23
C SER A 76 4.95 4.51 -14.21
N ALA A 77 3.82 5.24 -14.23
CA ALA A 77 3.50 6.26 -13.24
C ALA A 77 3.32 5.62 -11.85
N ILE A 78 2.57 4.52 -11.75
CA ILE A 78 2.39 3.77 -10.50
C ILE A 78 3.74 3.32 -9.93
N ALA A 79 4.65 2.80 -10.76
CA ALA A 79 6.00 2.42 -10.36
C ALA A 79 6.83 3.64 -9.89
N ALA A 80 6.75 4.76 -10.61
CA ALA A 80 7.45 6.01 -10.25
C ALA A 80 7.01 6.52 -8.87
N TYR A 81 5.72 6.58 -8.56
CA TYR A 81 5.22 7.00 -7.25
C TYR A 81 5.52 5.99 -6.12
N LYS A 82 5.63 4.69 -6.41
CA LYS A 82 6.13 3.69 -5.44
C LYS A 82 7.61 3.91 -5.10
N ILE A 83 8.45 4.19 -6.09
CA ILE A 83 9.88 4.51 -5.91
C ILE A 83 10.06 5.84 -5.16
N MET A 84 9.31 6.87 -5.56
CA MET A 84 9.33 8.19 -4.94
C MET A 84 9.00 8.11 -3.45
N ARG A 85 7.88 7.44 -3.10
CA ARG A 85 7.49 7.17 -1.70
C ARG A 85 8.62 6.56 -0.89
N THR A 86 9.24 5.48 -1.40
CA THR A 86 10.31 4.78 -0.69
C THR A 86 11.50 5.71 -0.41
N ARG A 87 11.95 6.46 -1.41
CA ARG A 87 13.06 7.42 -1.27
C ARG A 87 12.71 8.57 -0.31
N VAL A 88 11.50 9.12 -0.41
CA VAL A 88 11.00 10.19 0.47
C VAL A 88 10.94 9.72 1.92
N LEU A 89 10.27 8.59 2.21
CA LEU A 89 10.14 8.08 3.57
C LEU A 89 11.49 7.68 4.17
N GLN A 90 12.42 7.11 3.39
CA GLN A 90 13.79 6.85 3.84
C GLN A 90 14.52 8.15 4.23
N ARG A 91 14.43 9.20 3.40
CA ARG A 91 15.03 10.52 3.69
C ARG A 91 14.40 11.18 4.92
N MET A 92 13.08 11.15 5.03
CA MET A 92 12.36 11.72 6.17
C MET A 92 12.72 11.01 7.47
N ARG A 93 12.74 9.67 7.48
CA ARG A 93 13.16 8.87 8.65
C ARG A 93 14.59 9.15 9.07
N SER A 94 15.54 9.22 8.13
CA SER A 94 16.96 9.49 8.47
C SER A 94 17.23 10.92 8.97
N ASN A 95 16.35 11.88 8.66
CA ASN A 95 16.45 13.27 9.12
C ASN A 95 15.43 13.60 10.24
N ASN A 96 14.69 12.60 10.75
CA ASN A 96 13.60 12.77 11.72
C ASN A 96 12.53 13.80 11.30
N TRP A 97 12.24 13.90 10.00
CA TRP A 97 11.22 14.81 9.45
C TRP A 97 9.82 14.19 9.49
N ARG A 98 8.82 15.02 9.77
CA ARG A 98 7.39 14.67 9.72
C ARG A 98 6.59 15.44 8.68
N THR A 99 7.17 16.48 8.11
CA THR A 99 6.54 17.38 7.14
C THR A 99 7.39 17.45 5.88
N LEU A 100 6.74 17.47 4.72
CA LEU A 100 7.37 17.67 3.41
C LEU A 100 6.58 18.74 2.66
N LEU A 101 7.28 19.73 2.12
CA LEU A 101 6.70 20.70 1.19
C LEU A 101 6.97 20.24 -0.25
N VAL A 102 5.94 20.20 -1.08
CA VAL A 102 6.05 20.02 -2.53
C VAL A 102 5.84 21.38 -3.19
N THR A 103 6.80 21.81 -4.02
CA THR A 103 6.75 23.08 -4.76
C THR A 103 7.32 22.89 -6.15
N SER A 104 7.10 23.88 -7.02
CA SER A 104 7.56 23.91 -8.40
C SER A 104 8.10 25.30 -8.75
N ALA A 105 8.85 25.42 -9.86
CA ALA A 105 9.40 26.70 -10.30
C ALA A 105 8.34 27.59 -10.96
N GLY A 106 7.35 26.97 -11.62
CA GLY A 106 6.24 27.64 -12.31
C GLY A 106 4.88 26.99 -12.08
N PRO A 107 3.78 27.68 -12.45
CA PRO A 107 2.45 27.08 -12.51
C PRO A 107 2.38 25.98 -13.58
N GLY A 108 1.54 24.95 -13.35
CA GLY A 108 1.31 23.89 -14.33
C GLY A 108 2.33 22.74 -14.32
N GLU A 109 3.46 22.88 -13.63
CA GLU A 109 4.53 21.86 -13.51
C GLU A 109 4.15 20.63 -12.65
N GLY A 110 2.87 20.34 -12.46
CA GLY A 110 2.42 19.14 -11.76
C GLY A 110 2.64 19.10 -10.24
N LYS A 111 2.86 20.26 -9.57
CA LYS A 111 3.06 20.31 -8.11
C LYS A 111 1.91 19.66 -7.32
N THR A 112 0.67 19.99 -7.67
CA THR A 112 -0.55 19.47 -7.03
C THR A 112 -0.70 17.97 -7.33
N LEU A 113 -0.64 17.58 -8.60
CA LEU A 113 -0.64 16.19 -9.06
C LEU A 113 0.39 15.33 -8.28
N THR A 114 1.63 15.81 -8.19
CA THR A 114 2.72 15.10 -7.50
C THR A 114 2.47 14.99 -6.01
N ALA A 115 1.97 16.05 -5.37
CA ALA A 115 1.64 16.06 -3.95
C ALA A 115 0.49 15.09 -3.60
N SER A 116 -0.61 15.15 -4.37
CA SER A 116 -1.77 14.25 -4.20
C SER A 116 -1.38 12.78 -4.39
N ASN A 117 -0.67 12.47 -5.49
CA ASN A 117 -0.25 11.11 -5.79
C ASN A 117 0.84 10.57 -4.84
N LEU A 118 1.75 11.42 -4.35
CA LEU A 118 2.70 11.03 -3.32
C LEU A 118 2.00 10.75 -1.98
N ALA A 119 1.03 11.58 -1.58
CA ALA A 119 0.22 11.36 -0.39
C ALA A 119 -0.58 10.05 -0.49
N LEU A 120 -1.26 9.81 -1.62
CA LEU A 120 -1.97 8.56 -1.90
C LEU A 120 -1.04 7.33 -1.96
N SER A 121 0.19 7.50 -2.44
CA SER A 121 1.20 6.43 -2.40
C SER A 121 1.60 6.12 -0.95
N ILE A 122 1.79 7.15 -0.11
CA ILE A 122 2.13 7.00 1.33
C ILE A 122 0.98 6.34 2.11
N SER A 123 -0.28 6.74 1.89
CA SER A 123 -1.43 6.16 2.62
C SER A 123 -1.66 4.67 2.37
N ARG A 124 -1.07 4.10 1.29
CA ARG A 124 -1.05 2.64 1.05
C ARG A 124 -0.11 1.86 1.98
N ASP A 125 0.71 2.50 2.82
CA ASP A 125 1.43 1.85 3.93
C ASP A 125 0.58 1.92 5.20
N VAL A 126 0.07 0.78 5.66
CA VAL A 126 -0.80 0.67 6.86
C VAL A 126 -0.16 1.18 8.15
N ASN A 127 1.17 1.36 8.17
CA ASN A 127 1.91 1.88 9.32
C ASN A 127 2.16 3.40 9.22
N GLN A 128 1.63 4.07 8.20
CA GLN A 128 1.79 5.51 7.99
C GLN A 128 0.43 6.19 8.00
N SER A 129 0.40 7.40 8.55
CA SER A 129 -0.70 8.33 8.39
C SER A 129 -0.18 9.58 7.68
N VAL A 130 -1.00 10.18 6.83
CA VAL A 130 -0.63 11.30 5.98
C VAL A 130 -1.77 12.29 5.91
N LEU A 131 -1.42 13.58 5.93
CA LEU A 131 -2.33 14.69 5.69
C LEU A 131 -1.73 15.50 4.54
N LEU A 132 -2.53 15.70 3.49
CA LEU A 132 -2.23 16.67 2.44
C LEU A 132 -2.87 18.01 2.81
N VAL A 133 -2.12 19.09 2.71
CA VAL A 133 -2.60 20.45 2.97
C VAL A 133 -2.28 21.30 1.75
N ASP A 134 -3.31 21.86 1.10
CA ASP A 134 -3.09 22.86 0.05
C ASP A 134 -2.72 24.20 0.71
N LEU A 135 -1.61 24.79 0.27
CA LEU A 135 -1.09 26.07 0.74
C LEU A 135 -1.04 27.10 -0.39
N ASP A 136 -1.53 26.78 -1.60
CA ASP A 136 -1.65 27.72 -2.72
C ASP A 136 -2.99 28.46 -2.65
N PHE A 137 -3.14 29.39 -1.70
CA PHE A 137 -4.39 30.15 -1.53
C PHE A 137 -4.78 31.00 -2.76
N LYS A 138 -3.89 31.21 -3.73
CA LYS A 138 -4.19 31.95 -4.97
C LYS A 138 -4.74 31.05 -6.07
N ARG A 139 -4.32 29.79 -6.11
CA ARG A 139 -4.67 28.79 -7.13
C ARG A 139 -4.80 27.40 -6.48
N SER A 140 -5.63 27.34 -5.45
CA SER A 140 -5.98 26.10 -4.75
C SER A 140 -6.58 25.13 -5.76
N ARG A 141 -6.10 23.90 -5.76
CA ARG A 141 -6.52 22.87 -6.73
C ARG A 141 -6.68 21.48 -6.14
N VAL A 142 -6.26 21.24 -4.90
CA VAL A 142 -6.36 19.89 -4.31
C VAL A 142 -7.81 19.37 -4.25
N ALA A 143 -8.80 20.26 -4.10
CA ALA A 143 -10.22 19.89 -4.10
C ALA A 143 -10.83 19.66 -5.51
N GLU A 144 -10.05 19.83 -6.58
CA GLU A 144 -10.45 19.53 -7.97
C GLU A 144 -10.03 18.10 -8.41
N TYR A 145 -9.36 17.35 -7.52
CA TYR A 145 -8.77 16.01 -7.74
C TYR A 145 -9.53 14.94 -6.93
#